data_AF-A0A7H8WAH8-F1
#
_entry.id   AF-A0A7H8WAH8-F1
#
_cell.length_a   1.000
_cell.length_b   1.000
_cell.length_c   1.000
_cell.angle_alpha   90.00
_cell.angle_beta   90.00
_cell.angle_gamma   90.00
#
_symmetry.space_group_name_H-M   'P 1'
#
loop_
_entity.id
_entity.type
_entity.pdbx_description
1 polymer ?
#
loop_
_entity_poly.entity_id
_entity_poly.type
_entity_poly.pdbx_seq_one_letter_code
_entity_poly.pdbx_strand_id
1 'polypeptide(L)'
;MKNLKNYRFLTVLLCLFISSKSLSQSNQPLMPSQQNKIIIDKIVEATRYKNYVIDFCLSKINETSAKEGWNDQKAMEVTQSINYKNFRDAIYNSFVVFDEVELETLLKAYEKDPAYQTQNVMTNNRVLINNLNIFANDIVLGKYISK
;
A
#
# COMPACT_ATOMS: atom_id res chain seq x y z
N MET A 1 -53.24 -12.42 -39.30
CA MET A 1 -52.34 -11.55 -38.51
C MET A 1 -52.58 -11.75 -37.01
N LYS A 2 -52.00 -12.79 -36.39
CA LYS A 2 -52.04 -12.97 -34.93
C LYS A 2 -50.71 -13.61 -34.50
N ASN A 3 -50.18 -13.15 -33.36
CA ASN A 3 -49.13 -13.78 -32.54
C ASN A 3 -47.67 -13.28 -32.64
N LEU A 4 -47.38 -12.08 -33.18
CA LEU A 4 -46.02 -11.51 -33.10
C LEU A 4 -45.71 -10.67 -31.83
N LYS A 5 -46.68 -10.47 -30.92
CA LYS A 5 -46.50 -9.57 -29.77
C LYS A 5 -45.84 -10.20 -28.53
N ASN A 6 -45.75 -11.53 -28.44
CA ASN A 6 -45.31 -12.20 -27.20
C ASN A 6 -43.80 -12.54 -27.17
N TYR A 7 -43.12 -12.54 -28.31
CA TYR A 7 -41.70 -12.89 -28.34
C TYR A 7 -40.78 -11.78 -27.83
N ARG A 8 -41.17 -10.49 -28.00
CA ARG A 8 -40.35 -9.36 -27.52
C ARG A 8 -40.23 -9.30 -26.00
N PHE A 9 -41.26 -9.76 -25.29
CA PHE A 9 -41.24 -9.80 -23.82
C PHE A 9 -40.32 -10.94 -23.31
N LEU A 10 -40.30 -12.06 -24.03
CA LEU A 10 -39.48 -13.22 -23.68
C LEU A 10 -37.98 -12.97 -23.88
N THR A 11 -37.60 -12.20 -24.92
CA THR A 11 -36.18 -11.85 -25.17
C THR A 11 -35.63 -10.89 -24.11
N VAL A 12 -36.44 -9.95 -23.62
CA VAL A 12 -36.02 -9.00 -22.55
C VAL A 12 -35.82 -9.72 -21.21
N LEU A 13 -36.66 -10.71 -20.90
CA LEU A 13 -36.56 -11.48 -19.67
C LEU A 13 -35.30 -12.37 -19.63
N LEU A 14 -34.86 -12.90 -20.78
CA LEU A 14 -33.67 -13.75 -20.87
C LEU A 14 -32.36 -13.00 -20.61
N CYS A 15 -32.29 -11.70 -20.93
CA CYS A 15 -31.10 -10.87 -20.68
C CYS A 15 -30.89 -10.52 -19.20
N LEU A 16 -31.92 -10.63 -18.35
CA LEU A 16 -31.83 -10.36 -16.91
C LEU A 16 -31.14 -11.48 -16.12
N PHE A 17 -30.91 -12.65 -16.74
CA PHE A 17 -30.24 -13.80 -16.12
C PHE A 17 -28.78 -13.97 -16.54
N ILE A 18 -28.19 -12.96 -17.18
CA ILE A 18 -26.72 -12.89 -17.29
C ILE A 18 -26.20 -12.65 -15.89
N SER A 19 -26.03 -13.75 -15.16
CA SER A 19 -25.38 -13.79 -13.86
C SER A 19 -23.97 -13.29 -14.11
N SER A 20 -23.76 -11.98 -13.90
CA SER A 20 -22.43 -11.40 -13.89
C SER A 20 -21.68 -12.16 -12.79
N LYS A 21 -20.85 -13.12 -13.18
CA LYS A 21 -19.84 -13.65 -12.28
C LYS A 21 -18.90 -12.49 -12.02
N SER A 22 -19.22 -11.68 -11.03
CA SER A 22 -18.26 -10.78 -10.42
C SER A 22 -17.17 -11.68 -9.87
N LEU A 23 -16.07 -11.80 -10.60
CA LEU A 23 -14.80 -12.19 -10.01
C LEU A 23 -14.57 -11.15 -8.91
N SER A 24 -14.91 -11.51 -7.67
CA SER A 24 -14.45 -10.78 -6.51
C SER A 24 -12.94 -10.87 -6.58
N GLN A 25 -12.29 -9.81 -7.08
CA GLN A 25 -10.86 -9.64 -6.90
C GLN A 25 -10.65 -9.65 -5.40
N SER A 26 -10.01 -10.70 -4.91
CA SER A 26 -9.43 -10.69 -3.57
C SER A 26 -8.45 -9.52 -3.54
N ASN A 27 -8.88 -8.39 -2.97
CA ASN A 27 -8.05 -7.20 -2.77
C ASN A 27 -6.95 -7.42 -1.70
N GLN A 28 -6.70 -8.67 -1.31
CA GLN A 28 -5.63 -8.97 -0.38
C GLN A 28 -4.28 -8.82 -1.10
N PRO A 29 -3.32 -8.10 -0.49
CA PRO A 29 -1.98 -8.00 -1.05
C PRO A 29 -1.40 -9.39 -1.29
N LEU A 30 -0.81 -9.60 -2.47
CA LEU A 30 0.00 -10.78 -2.70
C LEU A 30 1.22 -10.71 -1.77
N MET A 31 1.51 -11.82 -1.08
CA MET A 31 2.56 -11.89 -0.08
C MET A 31 3.72 -12.79 -0.55
N PRO A 32 4.97 -12.40 -0.29
CA PRO A 32 6.13 -13.24 -0.58
C PRO A 32 6.23 -14.42 0.40
N SER A 33 7.10 -15.38 0.06
CA SER A 33 7.43 -16.51 0.94
C SER A 33 8.03 -16.02 2.27
N GLN A 34 8.04 -16.90 3.30
CA GLN A 34 8.63 -16.54 4.60
C GLN A 34 10.13 -16.21 4.50
N GLN A 35 10.86 -16.96 3.68
CA GLN A 35 12.28 -16.70 3.42
C GLN A 35 12.48 -15.34 2.74
N ASN A 36 11.67 -15.03 1.73
CA ASN A 36 11.74 -13.75 1.04
C ASN A 36 11.39 -12.58 1.98
N LYS A 37 10.43 -12.75 2.91
CA LYS A 37 10.15 -11.72 3.95
C LYS A 37 11.37 -11.40 4.80
N ILE A 38 12.15 -12.41 5.19
CA ILE A 38 13.39 -12.22 5.97
C ILE A 38 14.41 -11.40 5.18
N ILE A 39 14.57 -11.67 3.88
CA ILE A 39 15.50 -10.92 3.03
C ILE A 39 14.98 -9.48 2.81
N ILE A 40 13.68 -9.31 2.58
CA ILE A 40 13.05 -7.99 2.45
C ILE A 40 13.22 -7.16 3.74
N ASP A 41 13.08 -7.77 4.92
CA ASP A 41 13.33 -7.08 6.19
C ASP A 41 14.78 -6.58 6.29
N LYS A 42 15.77 -7.35 5.80
CA LYS A 42 17.17 -6.89 5.72
C LYS A 42 17.35 -5.76 4.70
N ILE A 43 16.67 -5.81 3.56
CA ILE A 43 16.69 -4.73 2.56
C ILE A 43 16.11 -3.45 3.17
N VAL A 44 15.00 -3.53 3.90
CA VAL A 44 14.40 -2.38 4.61
C VAL A 44 15.37 -1.77 5.61
N GLU A 45 16.11 -2.60 6.34
CA GLU A 45 17.11 -2.14 7.30
C GLU A 45 18.31 -1.48 6.60
N ALA A 46 18.90 -2.16 5.61
CA ALA A 46 20.06 -1.66 4.85
C ALA A 46 19.79 -0.33 4.15
N THR A 47 18.53 -0.10 3.75
CA THR A 47 18.08 1.14 3.11
C THR A 47 17.55 2.20 4.08
N ARG A 48 17.44 1.86 5.37
CA ARG A 48 16.81 2.70 6.41
C ARG A 48 15.39 3.14 6.02
N TYR A 49 14.69 2.32 5.24
CA TYR A 49 13.40 2.69 4.65
C TYR A 49 12.30 2.90 5.70
N LYS A 50 12.41 2.22 6.86
CA LYS A 50 11.54 2.49 8.00
C LYS A 50 11.63 3.95 8.47
N ASN A 51 12.83 4.52 8.52
CA ASN A 51 13.03 5.92 8.91
C ASN A 51 12.42 6.84 7.87
N TYR A 52 12.68 6.58 6.58
CA TYR A 52 12.06 7.32 5.48
C TYR A 52 10.52 7.36 5.57
N VAL A 53 9.88 6.22 5.84
CA VAL A 53 8.41 6.15 6.01
C VAL A 53 7.94 7.00 7.20
N ILE A 54 8.64 6.92 8.34
CA ILE A 54 8.31 7.71 9.52
C ILE A 54 8.47 9.21 9.24
N ASP A 55 9.60 9.62 8.67
CA ASP A 55 9.89 11.02 8.35
C ASP A 55 8.87 11.59 7.35
N PHE A 56 8.48 10.80 6.35
CA PHE A 56 7.43 11.17 5.41
C PHE A 56 6.08 11.42 6.12
N CYS A 57 5.68 10.52 7.02
CA CYS A 57 4.44 10.68 7.79
C CYS A 57 4.50 11.92 8.69
N LEU A 58 5.64 12.13 9.38
CA LEU A 58 5.87 13.32 10.23
C LEU A 58 5.79 14.62 9.43
N SER A 59 6.39 14.68 8.24
CA SER A 59 6.28 15.85 7.36
C SER A 59 4.81 16.15 7.02
N LYS A 60 4.03 15.10 6.68
CA LYS A 60 2.62 15.27 6.32
C LYS A 60 1.75 15.73 7.49
N ILE A 61 2.03 15.22 8.69
CA ILE A 61 1.39 15.66 9.93
C ILE A 61 1.73 17.11 10.21
N ASN A 62 3.00 17.51 10.12
CA ASN A 62 3.43 18.89 10.38
C ASN A 62 2.79 19.88 9.40
N GLU A 63 2.77 19.57 8.11
CA GLU A 63 2.07 20.37 7.09
C GLU A 63 0.59 20.55 7.43
N THR A 64 -0.09 19.46 7.81
CA THR A 64 -1.52 19.50 8.08
C THR A 64 -1.83 20.20 9.40
N SER A 65 -1.06 19.92 10.45
CA SER A 65 -1.14 20.56 11.75
C SER A 65 -1.04 22.09 11.63
N ALA A 66 -0.05 22.58 10.87
CA ALA A 66 0.13 24.01 10.61
C ALA A 66 -1.03 24.60 9.79
N LYS A 67 -1.52 23.88 8.78
CA LYS A 67 -2.63 24.33 7.92
C LYS A 67 -3.97 24.40 8.66
N GLU A 68 -4.24 23.45 9.55
CA GLU A 68 -5.52 23.31 10.24
C GLU A 68 -5.51 23.90 11.67
N GLY A 69 -4.37 24.38 12.16
CA GLY A 69 -4.24 24.98 13.49
C GLY A 69 -4.47 23.98 14.61
N TRP A 70 -3.91 22.77 14.51
CA TRP A 70 -4.03 21.77 15.58
C TRP A 70 -3.33 22.25 16.86
N ASN A 71 -3.91 21.89 18.01
CA ASN A 71 -3.23 22.07 19.29
C ASN A 71 -2.18 20.96 19.52
N ASP A 72 -1.29 21.19 20.48
CA ASP A 72 -0.18 20.26 20.79
C ASP A 72 -0.68 18.85 21.13
N GLN A 73 -1.83 18.74 21.82
CA GLN A 73 -2.41 17.45 22.17
C GLN A 73 -2.80 16.64 20.92
N LYS A 74 -3.55 17.24 19.99
CA LYS A 74 -3.95 16.58 18.74
C LYS A 74 -2.73 16.23 17.88
N ALA A 75 -1.78 17.15 17.75
CA ALA A 75 -0.56 16.91 16.99
C ALA A 75 0.25 15.73 17.58
N MET A 76 0.37 15.67 18.91
CA MET A 76 1.04 14.57 19.61
C MET A 76 0.30 13.24 19.43
N GLU A 77 -1.02 13.22 19.60
CA GLU A 77 -1.84 12.01 19.45
C GLU A 77 -1.74 11.42 18.04
N VAL A 78 -1.87 12.27 17.00
CA VAL A 78 -1.73 11.83 15.60
C VAL A 78 -0.30 11.33 15.34
N THR A 79 0.72 12.02 15.86
CA THR A 79 2.12 11.58 15.72
C THR A 79 2.37 10.21 16.37
N GLN A 80 1.80 9.97 17.55
CA GLN A 80 1.93 8.70 18.26
C GLN A 80 1.16 7.55 17.58
N SER A 81 0.20 7.86 16.71
CA SER A 81 -0.53 6.86 15.92
C SER A 81 0.29 6.24 14.78
N ILE A 82 1.48 6.80 14.45
CA ILE A 82 2.37 6.23 13.43
C ILE A 82 2.85 4.85 13.89
N ASN A 83 2.35 3.80 13.24
CA ASN A 83 2.82 2.44 13.44
C ASN A 83 3.24 1.82 12.12
N TYR A 84 4.56 1.68 11.92
CA TYR A 84 5.16 1.10 10.72
C TYR A 84 4.61 -0.31 10.37
N LYS A 85 4.15 -1.07 11.36
CA LYS A 85 3.55 -2.40 11.10
C LYS A 85 2.33 -2.31 10.18
N ASN A 86 1.58 -1.21 10.21
CA ASN A 86 0.40 -0.99 9.37
C ASN A 86 0.76 -0.72 7.89
N PHE A 87 2.02 -0.40 7.59
CA PHE A 87 2.51 -0.18 6.23
C PHE A 87 3.32 -1.35 5.68
N ARG A 88 3.75 -2.27 6.54
CA ARG A 88 4.68 -3.36 6.22
C ARG A 88 4.19 -4.25 5.08
N ASP A 89 2.90 -4.55 5.02
CA ASP A 89 2.35 -5.41 3.97
C ASP A 89 2.44 -4.79 2.58
N ALA A 90 2.39 -3.46 2.47
CA ALA A 90 2.61 -2.76 1.20
C ALA A 90 4.05 -2.96 0.69
N ILE A 91 5.03 -2.99 1.60
CA ILE A 91 6.43 -3.27 1.27
C ILE A 91 6.55 -4.72 0.79
N TYR A 92 6.05 -5.69 1.55
CA TYR A 92 6.10 -7.09 1.14
C TYR A 92 5.45 -7.33 -0.21
N ASN A 93 4.29 -6.71 -0.45
CA ASN A 93 3.61 -6.81 -1.73
C ASN A 93 4.41 -6.23 -2.89
N SER A 94 5.15 -5.13 -2.67
CA SER A 94 5.99 -4.52 -3.71
C SER A 94 7.14 -5.40 -4.20
N PHE A 95 7.51 -6.43 -3.43
CA PHE A 95 8.58 -7.37 -3.74
C PHE A 95 8.08 -8.77 -4.13
N VAL A 96 6.77 -8.98 -4.30
CA VAL A 96 6.21 -10.33 -4.49
C VAL A 96 6.64 -11.02 -5.78
N VAL A 97 7.07 -10.25 -6.77
CA VAL A 97 7.52 -10.77 -8.08
C VAL A 97 8.98 -11.19 -8.09
N PHE A 98 9.76 -10.85 -7.06
CA PHE A 98 11.18 -11.17 -6.98
C PHE A 98 11.39 -12.56 -6.41
N ASP A 99 12.27 -13.33 -7.03
CA ASP A 99 12.76 -14.57 -6.45
C ASP A 99 13.83 -14.33 -5.37
N GLU A 100 14.24 -15.40 -4.68
CA GLU A 100 15.23 -15.31 -3.60
C GLU A 100 16.59 -14.80 -4.08
N VAL A 101 17.03 -15.20 -5.28
CA VAL A 101 18.34 -14.81 -5.85
C VAL A 101 18.34 -13.33 -6.21
N GLU A 102 17.25 -12.84 -6.79
CA GLU A 102 17.06 -11.42 -7.10
C GLU A 102 17.04 -10.57 -5.83
N LEU A 103 16.35 -11.01 -4.77
CA LEU A 103 16.32 -10.31 -3.48
C LEU A 103 17.70 -10.28 -2.80
N GLU A 104 18.44 -11.39 -2.81
CA GLU A 104 19.81 -11.40 -2.28
C GLU A 104 20.76 -10.50 -3.08
N THR A 105 20.60 -10.46 -4.40
CA THR A 105 21.39 -9.59 -5.27
C THR A 105 21.11 -8.12 -4.95
N LEU A 106 19.84 -7.77 -4.76
CA LEU A 106 19.42 -6.43 -4.35
C LEU A 106 19.97 -6.06 -2.96
N LEU A 107 19.89 -6.97 -1.98
CA LEU A 107 20.44 -6.74 -0.64
C LEU A 107 21.95 -6.47 -0.71
N LYS A 108 22.72 -7.29 -1.44
CA LYS A 108 24.16 -7.11 -1.62
C LYS A 108 24.50 -5.79 -2.30
N ALA A 109 23.65 -5.29 -3.20
CA ALA A 109 23.84 -3.99 -3.82
C ALA A 109 23.70 -2.85 -2.79
N TYR A 110 22.66 -2.90 -1.95
CA TYR A 110 22.46 -1.92 -0.88
C TYR A 110 23.54 -1.94 0.19
N GLU A 111 24.11 -3.10 0.51
CA GLU A 111 25.19 -3.23 1.49
C GLU A 111 26.54 -2.69 0.98
N LYS A 112 26.80 -2.76 -0.33
CA LYS A 112 28.07 -2.36 -0.94
C LYS A 112 28.17 -0.86 -1.21
N ASP A 113 27.07 -0.20 -1.52
CA ASP A 113 27.06 1.21 -1.88
C ASP A 113 25.95 1.97 -1.13
N PRO A 114 26.28 2.76 -0.11
CA PRO A 114 25.29 3.60 0.57
C PRO A 114 24.71 4.68 -0.36
N ALA A 115 25.35 5.03 -1.49
CA ALA A 115 24.75 5.94 -2.48
C ALA A 115 23.57 5.30 -3.22
N TYR A 116 23.50 3.97 -3.31
CA TYR A 116 22.31 3.26 -3.80
C TYR A 116 21.08 3.44 -2.87
N GLN A 117 21.28 3.92 -1.63
CA GLN A 117 20.18 4.36 -0.75
C GLN A 117 19.47 5.61 -1.31
N THR A 118 20.12 6.42 -2.15
CA THR A 118 19.50 7.58 -2.83
C THR A 118 18.83 7.23 -4.16
N GLN A 119 19.18 6.09 -4.78
CA GLN A 119 18.49 5.51 -5.95
C GLN A 119 17.52 4.39 -5.55
N ASN A 120 17.10 4.37 -4.28
CA ASN A 120 16.39 3.27 -3.66
C ASN A 120 15.17 2.82 -4.49
N VAL A 121 15.17 1.54 -4.89
CA VAL A 121 14.08 0.91 -5.64
C VAL A 121 12.74 1.15 -4.94
N MET A 122 12.72 1.18 -3.59
CA MET A 122 11.51 1.45 -2.81
C MET A 122 11.00 2.89 -2.94
N THR A 123 11.89 3.89 -3.06
CA THR A 123 11.49 5.30 -3.25
C THR A 123 11.17 5.62 -4.72
N ASN A 124 11.52 4.73 -5.65
CA ASN A 124 11.18 4.85 -7.08
C ASN A 124 9.97 3.98 -7.49
N ASN A 125 9.52 3.07 -6.62
CA ASN A 125 8.37 2.22 -6.87
C ASN A 125 7.07 3.01 -6.71
N ARG A 126 6.41 3.33 -7.83
CA ARG A 126 5.16 4.11 -7.86
C ARG A 126 4.03 3.51 -7.00
N VAL A 127 3.91 2.18 -6.97
CA VAL A 127 2.88 1.51 -6.16
C VAL A 127 3.17 1.72 -4.68
N LEU A 128 4.42 1.55 -4.27
CA LEU A 128 4.83 1.73 -2.89
C LEU A 128 4.69 3.19 -2.43
N ILE A 129 5.06 4.15 -3.28
CA ILE A 129 4.86 5.60 -3.03
C ILE A 129 3.38 5.93 -2.89
N ASN A 130 2.50 5.39 -3.73
CA ASN A 130 1.06 5.61 -3.61
C ASN A 130 0.51 5.05 -2.29
N ASN A 131 0.93 3.84 -1.91
CA ASN A 131 0.56 3.27 -0.62
C ASN A 131 1.06 4.14 0.55
N LEU A 132 2.27 4.70 0.46
CA LEU A 132 2.82 5.57 1.49
C LEU A 132 2.00 6.86 1.62
N ASN A 133 1.60 7.46 0.50
CA ASN A 133 0.72 8.63 0.50
C ASN A 133 -0.64 8.33 1.15
N ILE A 134 -1.25 7.18 0.82
CA ILE A 134 -2.52 6.75 1.44
C ILE A 134 -2.32 6.56 2.94
N PHE A 135 -1.26 5.86 3.35
CA PHE A 135 -0.97 5.61 4.75
C PHE A 135 -0.78 6.90 5.55
N ALA A 136 0.01 7.85 5.04
CA ALA A 136 0.23 9.15 5.67
C ALA A 136 -1.07 9.98 5.76
N ASN A 137 -1.90 9.96 4.72
CA ASN A 137 -3.21 10.62 4.74
C ASN A 137 -4.15 9.98 5.77
N ASP A 138 -4.17 8.66 5.87
CA ASP A 138 -4.98 7.93 6.84
C ASP A 138 -4.57 8.21 8.29
N ILE A 139 -3.27 8.38 8.54
CA ILE A 139 -2.75 8.87 9.84
C ILE A 139 -3.29 10.27 10.14
N VAL A 140 -3.18 11.21 9.19
CA VAL A 140 -3.67 12.58 9.37
C VAL A 140 -5.18 12.63 9.62
N LEU A 141 -5.95 11.73 9.01
CA LEU A 141 -7.39 11.56 9.24
C LEU A 141 -7.72 10.87 10.57
N GLY A 142 -6.72 10.52 11.37
CA GLY A 142 -6.89 9.89 12.69
C GLY A 142 -7.34 8.44 12.63
N LYS A 143 -7.23 7.74 11.49
CA LYS A 143 -7.72 6.35 11.35
C LYS A 143 -7.01 5.34 12.25
N TYR A 144 -5.81 5.69 12.73
CA TYR A 144 -4.98 4.84 13.60
C TYR A 144 -4.96 5.28 15.06
N ILE A 145 -5.75 6.29 15.44
CA ILE A 145 -5.92 6.69 16.83
C ILE A 145 -6.88 5.67 17.47
N SER A 146 -6.41 4.95 18.48
CA SER A 146 -7.26 4.05 19.27
C SER A 146 -8.41 4.85 19.90
N LYS A 147 -9.65 4.41 19.67
CA LYS A 147 -10.84 4.98 20.32
C LYS A 147 -10.95 4.58 21.79
#